data_AF-A0A2W4M0H2-F1
#
_entry.id   AF-A0A2W4M0H2-F1
#
_cell.length_a   1.000
_cell.length_b   1.000
_cell.length_c   1.000
_cell.angle_alpha   90.00
_cell.angle_beta   90.00
_cell.angle_gamma   90.00
#
_symmetry.space_group_name_H-M   'P 1'
#
loop_
_entity.id
_entity.type
_entity.pdbx_description
1 polymer ?
#
loop_
_entity_poly.entity_id
_entity_poly.type
_entity_poly.pdbx_seq_one_letter_code
_entity_poly.pdbx_strand_id
1 'polypeptide(L)' 'MDERQKKIQEILDFVTHHKNSLASINICARLLGDKFVQVDDEVLQELKVKLPRADSDELESFYYMIK' A
#
# COMPACT_ATOMS: atom_id res chain seq x y z
N MET A 1 10.01 8.41 -16.53
CA MET A 1 9.65 7.68 -15.30
C MET A 1 8.15 7.73 -15.18
N ASP A 2 7.49 6.58 -15.28
CA ASP A 2 6.05 6.43 -15.13
C ASP A 2 5.57 6.96 -13.77
N GLU A 3 4.61 7.89 -13.79
CA GLU A 3 3.98 8.43 -12.57
C GLU A 3 3.42 7.32 -11.69
N ARG A 4 2.94 6.23 -12.31
CA ARG A 4 2.49 5.02 -11.63
C ARG A 4 3.57 4.40 -10.75
N GLN A 5 4.79 4.25 -11.26
CA GLN A 5 5.88 3.65 -10.48
C GLN A 5 6.29 4.55 -9.31
N LYS A 6 6.25 5.87 -9.48
CA LYS A 6 6.47 6.81 -8.38
C LYS A 6 5.42 6.65 -7.28
N LYS A 7 4.13 6.60 -7.65
CA LYS A 7 3.03 6.38 -6.69
C LYS A 7 3.21 5.06 -5.92
N ILE A 8 3.55 3.97 -6.62
CA ILE A 8 3.82 2.66 -5.99
C ILE A 8 4.97 2.78 -4.97
N GLN A 9 6.08 3.41 -5.34
CA GLN A 9 7.20 3.56 -4.42
C GLN A 9 6.85 4.40 -3.19
N GLU A 10 6.15 5.52 -3.36
CA GLU A 10 5.71 6.34 -2.21
C GLU A 10 4.77 5.58 -1.28
N ILE A 11 3.84 4.78 -1.82
CA ILE A 11 2.96 3.93 -0.99
C ILE A 11 3.76 2.89 -0.22
N LEU A 12 4.68 2.19 -0.88
CA LEU A 12 5.50 1.18 -0.21
C LEU A 12 6.40 1.80 0.87
N ASP A 13 6.98 2.96 0.60
CA ASP A 13 7.82 3.68 1.55
C ASP A 13 7.01 4.14 2.76
N PHE A 14 5.84 4.75 2.54
CA PHE A 14 4.95 5.17 3.59
C PHE A 14 4.51 4.00 4.47
N VAL A 15 4.08 2.90 3.87
CA VAL A 15 3.63 1.72 4.61
C VAL A 15 4.77 1.10 5.42
N THR A 16 6.00 1.12 4.87
CA THR A 16 7.19 0.60 5.56
C THR A 16 7.58 1.49 6.76
N HIS A 17 7.49 2.81 6.63
CA HIS A 17 7.80 3.76 7.71
C HIS A 17 6.67 3.91 8.73
N HIS A 18 5.42 3.71 8.31
CA HIS A 18 4.22 3.91 9.12
C HIS A 18 3.39 2.62 9.24
N LYS A 19 4.00 1.51 9.67
CA LYS A 19 3.39 0.18 9.74
C LYS A 19 2.12 0.09 10.59
N ASN A 20 1.98 0.97 11.59
CA ASN A 20 0.83 0.99 12.51
C ASN A 20 -0.16 2.12 12.19
N SER A 21 0.04 2.85 11.09
CA SER A 21 -0.89 3.91 10.69
C SER A 21 -2.17 3.31 10.13
N LEU A 22 -3.29 3.98 10.40
CA LEU A 22 -4.60 3.61 9.89
C LEU A 22 -4.61 3.55 8.35
N ALA A 23 -3.89 4.46 7.69
CA ALA A 23 -3.75 4.46 6.23
C ALA A 23 -3.05 3.18 5.75
N SER A 24 -1.92 2.82 6.36
CA SER A 24 -1.18 1.60 6.01
C SER A 24 -2.01 0.33 6.23
N ILE A 25 -2.72 0.25 7.35
CA ILE A 25 -3.63 -0.85 7.67
C ILE A 25 -4.75 -0.93 6.63
N ASN A 26 -5.38 0.20 6.28
CA ASN A 26 -6.47 0.23 5.30
C ASN A 26 -6.01 -0.14 3.89
N ILE A 27 -4.84 0.33 3.46
CA ILE A 27 -4.26 -0.02 2.15
C ILE A 27 -4.01 -1.52 2.09
N CYS A 28 -3.36 -2.09 3.11
CA CYS A 28 -3.13 -3.53 3.18
C CYS A 28 -4.45 -4.30 3.24
N ALA A 29 -5.44 -3.83 4.00
CA ALA A 29 -6.73 -4.48 4.13
C ALA A 29 -7.51 -4.53 2.81
N ARG A 30 -7.55 -3.42 2.07
CA ARG A 30 -8.20 -3.36 0.76
C ARG A 30 -7.50 -4.23 -0.27
N LEU A 31 -6.16 -4.21 -0.29
CA LEU A 31 -5.38 -4.89 -1.31
C LEU A 31 -5.23 -6.40 -1.06
N LEU A 32 -5.07 -6.81 0.20
CA LEU A 32 -4.85 -8.20 0.58
C LEU A 32 -6.17 -8.90 0.96
N GLY A 33 -7.24 -8.14 1.24
CA GLY A 33 -8.57 -8.67 1.53
C GLY A 33 -8.78 -9.12 2.97
N ASP A 34 -7.92 -8.70 3.91
CA ASP A 34 -7.95 -9.14 5.31
C ASP A 34 -7.95 -7.96 6.31
N LYS A 35 -8.29 -8.20 7.58
CA LYS A 35 -8.26 -7.17 8.62
C LYS A 35 -6.94 -7.26 9.37
N PHE A 36 -6.01 -6.38 8.99
CA PHE A 36 -4.73 -6.26 9.66
C PHE A 36 -4.83 -5.39 10.92
N VAL A 37 -4.16 -5.80 11.99
CA VAL A 37 -3.98 -4.97 13.19
C VAL A 37 -2.69 -4.15 13.08
N GLN A 38 -1.71 -4.66 12.33
CA GLN A 38 -0.43 -4.01 12.04
C GLN A 38 0.11 -4.52 10.69
N VAL A 39 1.01 -3.77 10.09
CA VAL A 39 1.73 -4.20 8.88
C VAL A 39 3.03 -4.89 9.28
N ASP A 40 3.03 -6.22 9.27
CA ASP A 40 4.21 -7.05 9.49
C ASP A 40 5.02 -7.26 8.18
N ASP A 41 6.20 -7.88 8.29
CA ASP A 41 7.07 -8.10 7.14
C ASP A 41 6.42 -8.99 6.06
N GLU A 42 5.61 -9.97 6.46
CA GLU A 42 4.84 -10.81 5.52
C GLU A 42 3.82 -9.99 4.72
N VAL A 43 3.09 -9.11 5.40
CA VAL A 43 2.12 -8.18 4.80
C VAL A 43 2.83 -7.25 3.82
N LEU A 44 4.01 -6.74 4.18
CA LEU A 44 4.84 -5.90 3.30
C LEU A 44 5.30 -6.63 2.05
N GLN A 45 5.70 -7.90 2.15
CA GLN A 45 6.10 -8.69 0.99
C GLN A 45 4.90 -8.92 0.05
N GLU A 46 3.73 -9.27 0.59
CA GLU A 46 2.52 -9.41 -0.20
C GLU A 46 2.11 -8.08 -0.87
N LEU A 47 2.17 -6.97 -0.14
CA LEU A 47 1.88 -5.64 -0.65
C LEU A 47 2.79 -5.31 -1.83
N LYS A 48 4.11 -5.56 -1.72
CA LYS A 48 5.08 -5.34 -2.81
C LYS A 48 4.74 -6.13 -4.08
N VAL A 49 4.15 -7.31 -3.95
CA VAL A 49 3.77 -8.16 -5.09
C VAL A 49 2.43 -7.76 -5.69
N LYS A 50 1.43 -7.43 -4.85
CA LYS A 50 0.07 -7.11 -5.31
C LYS A 50 -0.11 -5.66 -5.74
N LEU A 51 0.57 -4.70 -5.11
CA LEU A 51 0.39 -3.27 -5.36
C LEU A 51 0.71 -2.89 -6.82
N PRO A 52 1.77 -3.43 -7.45
CA PRO A 52 2.04 -3.19 -8.87
C PRO A 52 1.03 -3.84 -9.82
N ARG A 53 0.20 -4.77 -9.33
CA ARG A 53 -0.87 -5.43 -10.10
C ARG A 53 -2.24 -4.77 -9.90
N ALA A 54 -2.36 -3.84 -8.96
CA ALA A 54 -3.58 -3.07 -8.75
C ALA A 54 -3.89 -2.17 -9.94
N ASP A 55 -5.17 -2.00 -10.24
CA ASP A 55 -5.64 -1.03 -11.22
C ASP A 55 -5.25 0.40 -10.82
N SER A 56 -5.17 1.27 -11.83
CA SER A 56 -4.76 2.67 -11.62
C SER A 56 -5.68 3.42 -10.65
N ASP A 57 -6.97 3.10 -10.64
CA ASP A 57 -7.98 3.74 -9.78
C ASP A 57 -7.77 3.41 -8.29
N GLU A 58 -7.49 2.12 -8.00
CA GLU A 58 -7.13 1.68 -6.65
C GLU A 58 -5.79 2.29 -6.22
N LEU A 59 -4.80 2.31 -7.11
CA LEU A 59 -3.51 2.92 -6.83
C LEU A 59 -3.63 4.42 -6.51
N GLU A 60 -4.47 5.14 -7.24
CA GLU A 60 -4.77 6.55 -6.93
C GLU A 60 -5.44 6.69 -5.58
N SER A 61 -6.43 5.86 -5.28
CA SER A 61 -7.08 5.85 -3.97
C SER A 61 -6.08 5.64 -2.82
N PHE A 62 -5.16 4.68 -2.95
CA PHE A 62 -4.11 4.45 -1.94
C PHE A 62 -3.14 5.61 -1.83
N TYR A 63 -2.76 6.20 -2.96
CA TYR A 63 -1.87 7.35 -2.99
C TYR A 63 -2.49 8.57 -2.32
N TYR A 64 -3.79 8.81 -2.49
CA TYR A 64 -4.51 9.88 -1.79
C TYR A 64 -4.66 9.64 -0.29
N MET A 65 -4.61 8.39 0.20
CA MET A 65 -4.68 8.10 1.64
C MET A 65 -3.38 8.45 2.39
N ILE A 66 -2.25 8.49 1.69
CA ILE A 66 -0.92 8.74 2.28
C ILE A 66 -0.40 10.16 1.99
N LYS A 67 -1.11 10.92 1.14
CA LYS A 67 -0.82 12.31 0.82
C LYS A 67 -1.51 13.24 1.80
#